data_AF-A0AA39IE09-F1
#
_entry.id   AF-A0AA39IE09-F1
#
_cell.length_a   1.000
_cell.length_b   1.000
_cell.length_c   1.000
_cell.angle_alpha   90.00
_cell.angle_beta   90.00
_cell.angle_gamma   90.00
#
_symmetry.space_group_name_H-M   'P 1'
#
loop_
_entity.id
_entity.type
_entity.pdbx_description
1 polymer ?
#
loop_
_entity_poly.entity_id
_entity_poly.type
_entity_poly.pdbx_seq_one_letter_code
_entity_poly.pdbx_strand_id
1 'polypeptide(L)'
;MRLFLLLPTFVVAACAQCTRKVASNPDIELGAKPPSQLSPDHYIQSTFIHRNLNDDDKSFSSAVSEKIGILRERLRAKARLSIDNENIDCTKDEFSRCKEFPSDKAYHFLIVEDSSKGAAIYSVDRKPNEKSDEKIEMALLDVLSRHSKVPLMEFGSPNADKILGFVRELTTEEIQQFEADKIEKSRKKSRKMPFFSHSPFELDLIEPHILEFRMADFPETPSAALKVLNKDSLKQTVETNPFVFVLYWTNVQISSIHAHHLWSKAAEKAVDLPAVFATIPCHQLGDYCIHEGIGDPEHHYTVVAYKNGERYATTKNMKDDQYYYNWAKMLINGPMIKVHDLEELKEARKGRLALFEGTRPAITVGVFPTEEAIEFNHFEKAAQLLNGRYHIVYFINEEADKSTISTFRPHEKTKRSDYTGPFDPRSVIEHITSASVPTVIDIGKGFTPDLVRSALKTTLLIHWNWERIGEYVDYAAKHSNANNIFMVLNRGATNILPHLSFLEKLNLTPSEEPVLVMFKKNSFRILPIDQRSLKAQTKDLEEVDPPQIMLKPNEVNPFKYLHTEAINAIFGHQDVMLLPDPVVASRSHSHGLEAFDFGEAAAAGGCPMMAHMNQMRDEL
;
A
#
# COMPACT_ATOMS: atom_id res chain seq x y z
N MET A 1 89.90 14.23 -22.61
CA MET A 1 89.92 15.71 -22.58
C MET A 1 89.46 16.14 -21.19
N ARG A 2 90.34 16.85 -20.46
CA ARG A 2 90.18 17.77 -19.30
C ARG A 2 88.76 17.93 -18.69
N LEU A 3 88.49 18.08 -17.38
CA LEU A 3 89.25 18.35 -16.15
C LEU A 3 88.21 18.39 -14.98
N PHE A 4 88.62 18.01 -13.76
CA PHE A 4 88.30 18.53 -12.40
C PHE A 4 86.91 18.25 -11.75
N LEU A 5 86.83 17.55 -10.61
CA LEU A 5 87.21 17.88 -9.21
C LEU A 5 86.26 18.88 -8.52
N LEU A 6 85.57 18.45 -7.46
CA LEU A 6 85.73 18.96 -6.08
C LEU A 6 84.76 18.30 -5.08
N LEU A 7 85.34 17.65 -4.06
CA LEU A 7 84.83 17.47 -2.69
C LEU A 7 85.33 18.66 -1.86
N PRO A 8 84.66 19.06 -0.75
CA PRO A 8 85.11 18.64 0.59
C PRO A 8 83.95 18.41 1.60
N THR A 9 83.94 17.29 2.35
CA THR A 9 84.37 17.09 3.75
C THR A 9 83.99 18.17 4.79
N PHE A 10 83.27 17.76 5.85
CA PHE A 10 83.61 18.07 7.24
C PHE A 10 83.11 16.96 8.20
N VAL A 11 84.01 16.54 9.08
CA VAL A 11 83.86 15.59 10.20
C VAL A 11 83.66 16.42 11.48
N VAL A 12 83.05 15.83 12.53
CA VAL A 12 83.53 15.81 13.95
C VAL A 12 82.38 15.79 14.99
N ALA A 13 82.46 14.75 15.85
CA ALA A 13 82.12 14.66 17.29
C ALA A 13 80.67 14.89 17.78
N ALA A 14 80.23 14.40 18.95
CA ALA A 14 80.58 13.29 19.84
C ALA A 14 79.53 13.32 21.00
N CYS A 15 79.31 12.16 21.62
CA CYS A 15 78.96 11.94 23.03
C CYS A 15 77.83 12.75 23.73
N ALA A 16 76.80 12.01 24.20
CA ALA A 16 76.33 11.96 25.60
C ALA A 16 75.16 10.95 25.69
N GLN A 17 75.38 9.70 26.12
CA GLN A 17 75.24 9.17 27.50
C GLN A 17 73.89 9.41 28.22
N CYS A 18 73.14 8.30 28.35
CA CYS A 18 72.36 7.79 29.51
C CYS A 18 71.13 8.62 29.97
N THR A 19 69.96 8.06 30.30
CA THR A 19 69.65 6.89 31.15
C THR A 19 68.20 6.37 30.99
N ARG A 20 68.06 5.03 30.95
CA ARG A 20 67.13 4.13 31.68
C ARG A 20 65.62 4.44 31.84
N LYS A 21 64.84 3.49 31.29
CA LYS A 21 63.94 2.49 31.95
C LYS A 21 62.41 2.64 31.81
N VAL A 22 61.83 1.58 31.22
CA VAL A 22 60.47 0.98 31.41
C VAL A 22 59.31 1.82 30.83
N ALA A 23 58.40 1.33 29.98
CA ALA A 23 57.82 0.00 29.84
C ALA A 23 57.54 -0.38 28.37
N SER A 24 57.50 -1.68 28.14
CA SER A 24 57.12 -2.42 26.94
C SER A 24 55.63 -2.32 26.61
N ASN A 25 55.30 -2.11 25.33
CA ASN A 25 54.14 -2.72 24.67
C ASN A 25 54.58 -3.13 23.24
N PRO A 26 54.40 -4.40 22.81
CA PRO A 26 54.83 -4.84 21.49
C PRO A 26 53.71 -4.56 20.47
N ASP A 27 53.51 -3.29 20.14
CA ASP A 27 52.68 -2.90 18.99
C ASP A 27 53.58 -2.64 17.77
N ILE A 28 53.49 -3.57 16.82
CA ILE A 28 53.48 -3.36 15.37
C ILE A 28 54.51 -2.33 14.83
N GLU A 29 55.72 -2.80 14.51
CA GLU A 29 56.62 -2.10 13.58
C GLU A 29 56.03 -2.15 12.15
N LEU A 30 55.44 -1.04 11.71
CA LEU A 30 55.16 -0.79 10.29
C LEU A 30 56.48 -0.46 9.59
N GLY A 31 57.01 -1.40 8.80
CA GLY A 31 58.09 -1.11 7.86
C GLY A 31 57.63 -0.07 6.84
N ALA A 32 58.14 1.16 6.96
CA ALA A 32 57.77 2.26 6.07
C ALA A 32 58.23 1.99 4.62
N LYS A 33 57.29 1.68 3.72
CA LYS A 33 57.53 1.60 2.27
C LYS A 33 57.26 2.97 1.61
N PRO A 34 58.01 3.35 0.56
CA PRO A 34 57.84 4.64 -0.12
C PRO A 34 56.46 4.77 -0.81
N PRO A 35 55.92 6.00 -0.97
CA PRO A 35 54.53 6.24 -1.42
C PRO A 35 54.18 5.67 -2.80
N SER A 36 55.16 5.50 -3.68
CA SER A 36 54.99 4.93 -5.02
C SER A 36 54.81 3.41 -5.04
N GLN A 37 54.96 2.73 -3.90
CA GLN A 37 54.73 1.29 -3.72
C GLN A 37 53.46 0.97 -2.92
N LEU A 38 52.69 1.98 -2.48
CA LEU A 38 51.46 1.79 -1.73
C LEU A 38 50.27 1.64 -2.68
N SER A 39 49.40 0.66 -2.43
CA SER A 39 48.14 0.45 -3.14
C SER A 39 47.28 1.73 -3.07
N PRO A 40 46.57 2.10 -4.15
CA PRO A 40 45.62 3.20 -4.10
C PRO A 40 44.44 2.84 -3.18
N ASP A 41 43.88 3.86 -2.50
CA ASP A 41 42.65 3.69 -1.74
C ASP A 41 41.55 3.16 -2.67
N HIS A 42 40.83 2.15 -2.20
CA HIS A 42 39.70 1.60 -2.93
C HIS A 42 38.64 1.11 -1.95
N TYR A 43 37.44 0.90 -2.48
CA TYR A 43 36.22 0.73 -1.71
C TYR A 43 35.46 -0.50 -2.19
N ILE A 44 34.91 -1.26 -1.25
CA ILE A 44 34.03 -2.40 -1.51
C ILE A 44 32.74 -2.19 -0.71
N GLN A 45 31.61 -2.31 -1.39
CA GLN A 45 30.30 -2.36 -0.77
C GLN A 45 29.84 -3.82 -0.68
N SER A 46 29.42 -4.24 0.51
CA SER A 46 28.93 -5.60 0.75
C SER A 46 27.68 -5.62 1.62
N THR A 47 26.91 -6.69 1.48
CA THR A 47 25.77 -6.99 2.36
C THR A 47 25.91 -8.42 2.83
N PHE A 48 26.02 -8.63 4.14
CA PHE A 48 25.89 -9.94 4.75
C PHE A 48 24.42 -10.19 5.07
N ILE A 49 23.80 -11.14 4.36
CA ILE A 49 22.38 -11.48 4.52
C ILE A 49 22.27 -12.93 4.99
N HIS A 50 21.48 -13.15 6.05
CA HIS A 50 21.43 -14.46 6.68
C HIS A 50 20.05 -14.78 7.24
N ARG A 51 19.75 -16.08 7.36
CA ARG A 51 18.53 -16.59 7.99
C ARG A 51 18.89 -17.70 8.96
N ASN A 52 18.49 -17.54 10.22
CA ASN A 52 18.78 -18.48 11.28
C ASN A 52 17.56 -19.37 11.54
N LEU A 53 17.74 -20.70 11.56
CA LEU A 53 16.65 -21.64 11.93
C LEU A 53 16.83 -22.26 13.32
N ASN A 54 18.05 -22.21 13.86
CA ASN A 54 18.41 -22.74 15.17
C ASN A 54 19.52 -21.89 15.81
N ASP A 55 19.87 -22.22 17.05
CA ASP A 55 20.88 -21.49 17.83
C ASP A 55 22.30 -21.60 17.26
N ASP A 56 22.62 -22.70 16.56
CA ASP A 56 23.93 -22.87 15.90
C ASP A 56 24.07 -21.90 14.71
N ASP A 57 23.01 -21.73 13.91
CA ASP A 57 22.99 -20.79 12.79
C ASP A 57 23.12 -19.34 13.30
N LYS A 58 22.43 -19.02 14.41
CA LYS A 58 22.55 -17.71 15.08
C LYS A 58 23.96 -17.45 15.61
N SER A 59 24.59 -18.46 16.20
CA SER A 59 25.96 -18.36 16.71
C SER A 59 26.96 -18.16 15.55
N PHE A 60 26.77 -18.89 14.46
CA PHE A 60 27.61 -18.78 13.27
C PHE A 60 27.46 -17.41 12.55
N SER A 61 26.24 -16.94 12.32
CA SER A 61 26.00 -15.61 11.73
C SER A 61 26.56 -14.47 12.57
N SER A 62 26.50 -14.58 13.90
CA SER A 62 27.13 -13.63 14.82
C SER A 62 28.65 -13.62 14.65
N ALA A 63 29.29 -14.80 14.58
CA ALA A 63 30.73 -14.92 14.35
C ALA A 63 31.16 -14.34 12.99
N VAL A 64 30.40 -14.59 11.92
CA VAL A 64 30.66 -13.99 10.59
C VAL A 64 30.58 -12.47 10.65
N SER A 65 29.54 -11.93 11.29
CA SER A 65 29.34 -10.48 11.44
C SER A 65 30.48 -9.82 12.22
N GLU A 66 30.91 -10.45 13.30
CA GLU A 66 32.04 -9.99 14.11
C GLU A 66 33.35 -9.99 13.31
N LYS A 67 33.64 -11.07 12.56
CA LYS A 67 34.84 -11.14 11.72
C LYS A 67 34.85 -10.10 10.60
N ILE A 68 33.70 -9.82 9.98
CA ILE A 68 33.59 -8.71 9.02
C ILE A 68 33.98 -7.40 9.70
N GLY A 69 33.45 -7.11 10.90
CA GLY A 69 33.81 -5.91 11.68
C GLY A 69 35.31 -5.79 11.95
N ILE A 70 35.96 -6.88 12.36
CA ILE A 70 37.42 -6.92 12.63
C ILE A 70 38.22 -6.70 11.33
N LEU A 71 37.81 -7.34 10.23
CA LEU A 71 38.50 -7.22 8.95
C LEU A 71 38.36 -5.80 8.37
N ARG A 72 37.22 -5.13 8.54
CA ARG A 72 37.02 -3.73 8.09
C ARG A 72 38.11 -2.80 8.64
N GLU A 73 38.32 -2.84 9.96
CA GLU A 73 39.32 -1.97 10.60
C GLU A 73 40.75 -2.36 10.22
N ARG A 74 41.04 -3.67 10.15
CA ARG A 74 42.38 -4.15 9.77
C ARG A 74 42.75 -3.82 8.34
N LEU A 75 41.83 -4.03 7.39
CA LEU A 75 42.06 -3.78 5.97
C LEU A 75 42.10 -2.29 5.66
N ARG A 76 41.34 -1.46 6.39
CA ARG A 76 41.48 -0.01 6.32
C ARG A 76 42.88 0.43 6.74
N ALA A 77 43.39 -0.09 7.85
CA ALA A 77 44.70 0.28 8.39
C ALA A 77 45.89 -0.27 7.58
N LYS A 78 45.80 -1.52 7.10
CA LYS A 78 46.95 -2.24 6.49
C LYS A 78 46.89 -2.35 4.97
N ALA A 79 45.69 -2.44 4.39
CA ALA A 79 45.47 -2.66 2.96
C ALA A 79 44.90 -1.44 2.22
N ARG A 80 44.62 -0.34 2.94
CA ARG A 80 43.99 0.89 2.42
C ARG A 80 42.66 0.62 1.69
N LEU A 81 41.94 -0.39 2.16
CA LEU A 81 40.65 -0.82 1.64
C LEU A 81 39.56 -0.45 2.64
N SER A 82 38.59 0.35 2.20
CA SER A 82 37.39 0.63 2.98
C SER A 82 36.26 -0.30 2.56
N ILE A 83 35.71 -1.05 3.51
CA ILE A 83 34.55 -1.90 3.28
C ILE A 83 33.36 -1.28 3.99
N ASP A 84 32.30 -1.03 3.23
CA ASP A 84 30.98 -0.71 3.78
C ASP A 84 30.11 -1.96 3.74
N ASN A 85 29.69 -2.40 4.93
CA ASN A 85 28.96 -3.65 5.07
C ASN A 85 27.65 -3.44 5.81
N GLU A 86 26.55 -3.78 5.13
CA GLU A 86 25.23 -3.92 5.73
C GLU A 86 25.03 -5.35 6.25
N ASN A 87 24.36 -5.51 7.40
CA ASN A 87 24.03 -6.83 7.95
C ASN A 87 22.51 -6.97 8.07
N ILE A 88 21.93 -7.92 7.34
CA ILE A 88 20.48 -8.12 7.24
C ILE A 88 20.12 -9.50 7.82
N ASP A 89 19.31 -9.50 8.88
CA ASP A 89 18.70 -10.69 9.45
C ASP A 89 17.33 -10.96 8.81
N CYS A 90 17.25 -12.04 8.04
CA CYS A 90 16.06 -12.49 7.34
C CYS A 90 15.28 -13.57 8.09
N THR A 91 15.48 -13.72 9.39
CA THR A 91 14.73 -14.66 10.22
C THR A 91 13.26 -14.22 10.39
N LYS A 92 13.00 -12.90 10.39
CA LYS A 92 11.65 -12.31 10.57
C LYS A 92 11.04 -11.70 9.29
N ASP A 93 11.72 -11.81 8.15
CA ASP A 93 11.28 -11.28 6.84
C ASP A 93 10.91 -9.77 6.84
N GLU A 94 11.57 -8.97 7.69
CA GLU A 94 11.31 -7.53 7.85
C GLU A 94 11.88 -6.69 6.69
N PHE A 95 12.95 -7.16 6.03
CA PHE A 95 13.59 -6.46 4.92
C PHE A 95 13.11 -6.95 3.55
N SER A 96 12.94 -6.03 2.60
CA SER A 96 12.48 -6.34 1.23
C SER A 96 13.39 -7.35 0.51
N ARG A 97 14.71 -7.23 0.69
CA ARG A 97 15.74 -8.10 0.10
C ARG A 97 15.68 -9.54 0.62
N CYS A 98 15.13 -9.80 1.80
CA CYS A 98 14.95 -11.17 2.31
C CYS A 98 14.03 -12.02 1.42
N LYS A 99 13.15 -11.37 0.66
CA LYS A 99 12.19 -12.01 -0.27
C LYS A 99 12.83 -12.51 -1.56
N GLU A 100 14.14 -12.29 -1.73
CA GLU A 100 14.94 -12.74 -2.88
C GLU A 100 15.62 -14.10 -2.62
N PHE A 101 15.65 -14.57 -1.37
CA PHE A 101 16.39 -15.76 -0.94
C PHE A 101 15.46 -16.87 -0.39
N PRO A 102 15.96 -18.11 -0.25
CA PRO A 102 15.13 -19.26 0.18
C PRO A 102 14.51 -19.08 1.57
N SER A 103 13.19 -19.24 1.70
CA SER A 103 12.50 -19.08 2.98
C SER A 103 12.48 -20.35 3.86
N ASP A 104 12.77 -21.51 3.26
CA ASP A 104 12.62 -22.84 3.87
C ASP A 104 13.92 -23.41 4.47
N LYS A 105 15.05 -22.73 4.31
CA LYS A 105 16.37 -23.19 4.78
C LYS A 105 17.17 -22.05 5.41
N ALA A 106 18.10 -22.40 6.29
CA ALA A 106 19.10 -21.47 6.80
C ALA A 106 20.12 -21.16 5.70
N TYR A 107 20.57 -19.91 5.64
CA TYR A 107 21.57 -19.46 4.67
C TYR A 107 22.41 -18.31 5.24
N HIS A 108 23.61 -18.15 4.71
CA HIS A 108 24.58 -17.12 5.07
C HIS A 108 25.26 -16.65 3.79
N PHE A 109 24.79 -15.55 3.23
CA PHE A 109 25.29 -15.03 1.96
C PHE A 109 26.03 -13.71 2.18
N LEU A 110 27.17 -13.56 1.52
CA LEU A 110 27.88 -12.31 1.39
C LEU A 110 27.71 -11.81 -0.05
N ILE A 111 26.98 -10.73 -0.21
CA ILE A 111 26.78 -10.05 -1.48
C ILE A 111 27.85 -8.98 -1.60
N VAL A 112 28.58 -8.94 -2.71
CA VAL A 112 29.57 -7.89 -3.00
C VAL A 112 29.16 -7.16 -4.27
N GLU A 113 29.01 -5.85 -4.18
CA GLU A 113 28.62 -5.01 -5.32
C GLU A 113 29.86 -4.57 -6.10
N ASP A 114 30.02 -5.09 -7.31
CA ASP A 114 31.06 -4.66 -8.25
C ASP A 114 30.43 -3.80 -9.36
N SER A 115 30.81 -2.52 -9.41
CA SER A 115 30.38 -1.55 -10.43
C SER A 115 30.66 -1.99 -11.88
N SER A 116 31.58 -2.94 -12.10
CA SER A 116 31.98 -3.42 -13.42
C SER A 116 31.36 -4.76 -13.84
N LYS A 117 30.97 -5.62 -12.88
CA LYS A 117 30.49 -6.98 -13.13
C LYS A 117 29.08 -7.27 -12.57
N GLY A 118 28.48 -6.33 -11.85
CA GLY A 118 27.24 -6.54 -11.12
C GLY A 118 27.48 -7.17 -9.74
N ALA A 119 26.40 -7.38 -8.98
CA ALA A 119 26.50 -7.97 -7.64
C ALA A 119 26.82 -9.47 -7.72
N ALA A 120 27.87 -9.90 -7.01
CA ALA A 120 28.23 -11.31 -6.86
C ALA A 120 27.76 -11.82 -5.49
N ILE A 121 27.20 -13.03 -5.45
CA ILE A 121 26.64 -13.62 -4.21
C ILE A 121 27.48 -14.84 -3.82
N TYR A 122 28.05 -14.80 -2.61
CA TYR A 122 28.88 -15.87 -2.06
C TYR A 122 28.20 -16.57 -0.89
N SER A 123 28.16 -17.90 -0.93
CA SER A 123 27.77 -18.74 0.20
C SER A 123 28.92 -18.93 1.16
N VAL A 124 28.72 -18.50 2.40
CA VAL A 124 29.61 -18.73 3.54
C VAL A 124 28.98 -19.81 4.41
N ASP A 125 29.05 -21.06 3.95
CA ASP A 125 28.32 -22.16 4.59
C ASP A 125 28.85 -22.46 6.00
N ARG A 126 27.92 -22.73 6.94
CA ARG A 126 28.24 -23.06 8.33
C ARG A 126 29.10 -24.32 8.46
N LYS A 127 28.64 -25.46 7.92
CA LYS A 127 29.29 -26.77 8.07
C LYS A 127 30.80 -26.81 7.78
N PRO A 128 31.32 -26.19 6.70
CA PRO A 128 32.77 -26.20 6.45
C PRO A 128 33.56 -25.18 7.30
N ASN A 129 32.92 -24.13 7.83
CA ASN A 129 33.58 -22.99 8.47
C ASN A 129 33.37 -22.90 10.00
N GLU A 130 32.38 -23.57 10.58
CA GLU A 130 32.00 -23.45 12.01
C GLU A 130 33.04 -23.98 13.01
N LYS A 131 34.04 -24.73 12.53
CA LYS A 131 35.03 -25.39 13.39
C LYS A 131 36.05 -24.42 14.00
N SER A 132 36.22 -23.24 13.40
CA SER A 132 37.20 -22.26 13.85
C SER A 132 36.94 -20.89 13.22
N ASP A 133 36.99 -19.85 14.03
CA ASP A 133 36.90 -18.44 13.65
C ASP A 133 37.86 -18.03 12.53
N GLU A 134 39.05 -18.63 12.50
CA GLU A 134 40.08 -18.40 11.49
C GLU A 134 39.62 -18.86 10.09
N LYS A 135 38.73 -19.85 9.99
CA LYS A 135 38.17 -20.28 8.69
C LYS A 135 37.19 -19.28 8.14
N ILE A 136 36.35 -18.72 9.01
CA ILE A 136 35.42 -17.65 8.64
C ILE A 136 36.23 -16.44 8.15
N GLU A 137 37.28 -16.07 8.88
CA GLU A 137 38.18 -14.98 8.51
C GLU A 137 38.80 -15.19 7.12
N MET A 138 39.37 -16.37 6.85
CA MET A 138 39.98 -16.67 5.55
C MET A 138 38.96 -16.80 4.42
N ALA A 139 37.75 -17.28 4.70
CA ALA A 139 36.67 -17.32 3.71
C ALA A 139 36.24 -15.90 3.29
N LEU A 140 36.12 -14.98 4.25
CA LEU A 140 35.80 -13.58 3.99
C LEU A 140 36.93 -12.87 3.24
N LEU A 141 38.19 -13.11 3.61
CA LEU A 141 39.34 -12.57 2.90
C LEU A 141 39.43 -13.08 1.45
N ASP A 142 39.10 -14.34 1.20
CA ASP A 142 39.04 -14.88 -0.16
C ASP A 142 37.98 -14.16 -1.00
N VAL A 143 36.75 -13.99 -0.47
CA VAL A 143 35.69 -13.23 -1.15
C VAL A 143 36.15 -11.80 -1.46
N LEU A 144 36.60 -11.08 -0.44
CA LEU A 144 37.00 -9.67 -0.59
C LEU A 144 38.21 -9.53 -1.53
N SER A 145 39.12 -10.51 -1.53
CA SER A 145 40.29 -10.52 -2.42
C SER A 145 39.90 -10.64 -3.90
N ARG A 146 38.77 -11.28 -4.23
CA ARG A 146 38.28 -11.39 -5.62
C ARG A 146 37.73 -10.07 -6.17
N HIS A 147 37.32 -9.17 -5.28
CA HIS A 147 36.75 -7.85 -5.59
C HIS A 147 37.68 -6.68 -5.23
N SER A 148 38.87 -7.00 -4.73
CA SER A 148 39.92 -6.04 -4.36
C SER A 148 40.93 -5.89 -5.49
N LYS A 149 41.59 -4.73 -5.56
CA LYS A 149 42.70 -4.49 -6.49
C LYS A 149 44.00 -5.19 -6.06
N VAL A 150 44.07 -5.65 -4.82
CA VAL A 150 45.22 -6.33 -4.21
C VAL A 150 44.79 -7.63 -3.51
N PRO A 151 45.65 -8.68 -3.51
CA PRO A 151 45.37 -9.89 -2.78
C PRO A 151 45.22 -9.61 -1.28
N LEU A 152 44.10 -10.01 -0.68
CA LEU A 152 43.83 -9.71 0.74
C LEU A 152 44.21 -10.83 1.70
N MET A 153 44.59 -11.99 1.15
CA MET A 153 44.88 -13.19 1.94
C MET A 153 46.05 -12.99 2.92
N GLU A 154 47.02 -12.13 2.59
CA GLU A 154 48.17 -11.83 3.44
C GLU A 154 47.83 -10.98 4.70
N PHE A 155 46.60 -10.46 4.78
CA PHE A 155 46.13 -9.67 5.94
C PHE A 155 45.37 -10.52 6.97
N GLY A 156 45.36 -11.85 6.81
CA GLY A 156 44.85 -12.79 7.79
C GLY A 156 45.54 -12.67 9.14
N SER A 157 44.87 -13.10 10.20
CA SER A 157 45.48 -13.18 11.52
C SER A 157 46.63 -14.21 11.52
N PRO A 158 47.62 -14.10 12.42
CA PRO A 158 48.76 -15.03 12.47
C PRO A 158 48.35 -16.51 12.61
N ASN A 159 47.17 -16.76 13.19
CA ASN A 159 46.60 -18.10 13.35
C ASN A 159 45.84 -18.56 12.10
N ALA A 160 45.33 -17.62 11.29
CA ALA A 160 44.52 -17.88 10.11
C ALA A 160 45.36 -18.11 8.83
N ASP A 161 46.58 -17.57 8.76
CA ASP A 161 47.50 -17.66 7.59
C ASP A 161 47.85 -19.11 7.16
N LYS A 162 47.57 -20.10 8.02
CA LYS A 162 47.79 -21.54 7.76
C LYS A 162 46.51 -22.34 7.53
N ILE A 163 45.35 -21.69 7.53
CA ILE A 163 44.04 -22.32 7.53
C ILE A 163 43.27 -21.89 6.28
N LEU A 164 42.59 -22.84 5.62
CA LEU A 164 41.74 -22.55 4.47
C LEU A 164 40.29 -22.37 4.91
N GLY A 165 39.72 -21.22 4.57
CA GLY A 165 38.28 -20.96 4.63
C GLY A 165 37.57 -21.43 3.36
N PHE A 166 36.29 -21.75 3.46
CA PHE A 166 35.50 -22.23 2.32
C PHE A 166 34.42 -21.23 1.95
N VAL A 167 34.42 -20.83 0.68
CA VAL A 167 33.43 -19.95 0.08
C VAL A 167 33.07 -20.48 -1.30
N ARG A 168 31.80 -20.31 -1.68
CA ARG A 168 31.30 -20.71 -2.99
C ARG A 168 30.49 -19.57 -3.60
N GLU A 169 30.82 -19.17 -4.81
CA GLU A 169 29.99 -18.24 -5.58
C GLU A 169 28.73 -18.98 -6.07
N LEU A 170 27.56 -18.36 -5.90
CA LEU A 170 26.31 -18.90 -6.41
C LEU A 170 26.26 -18.72 -7.93
N THR A 171 25.80 -19.76 -8.64
CA THR A 171 25.66 -19.65 -10.09
C THR A 171 24.37 -18.93 -10.47
N THR A 172 24.33 -18.39 -11.69
CA THR A 172 23.14 -17.73 -12.23
C THR A 172 21.93 -18.66 -12.25
N GLU A 173 22.13 -19.96 -12.47
CA GLU A 173 21.06 -20.97 -12.45
C GLU A 173 20.47 -21.17 -11.05
N GLU A 174 21.28 -21.14 -9.99
CA GLU A 174 20.79 -21.23 -8.61
C GLU A 174 19.97 -20.01 -8.21
N ILE A 175 20.41 -18.82 -8.62
CA ILE A 175 19.67 -17.56 -8.40
C ILE A 175 18.33 -17.60 -9.14
N GLN A 176 18.32 -18.05 -10.40
CA GLN A 176 17.09 -18.23 -11.18
C GLN A 176 16.17 -19.31 -10.59
N GLN A 177 16.73 -20.36 -9.98
CA GLN A 177 15.94 -21.39 -9.31
C GLN A 177 15.21 -20.84 -8.08
N PHE A 178 15.85 -19.95 -7.30
CA PHE A 178 15.18 -19.28 -6.17
C PHE A 178 14.00 -18.42 -6.66
N GLU A 179 14.15 -17.75 -7.79
CA GLU A 179 13.06 -17.01 -8.44
C GLU A 179 11.96 -17.95 -8.98
N ALA A 180 12.32 -19.09 -9.57
CA ALA A 180 11.38 -20.06 -10.11
C ALA A 180 10.56 -20.76 -9.01
N ASP A 181 11.20 -21.21 -7.93
CA ASP A 181 10.54 -21.83 -6.77
C ASP A 181 9.57 -20.85 -6.10
N LYS A 182 9.90 -19.55 -6.10
CA LYS A 182 9.00 -18.47 -5.66
C LYS A 182 7.80 -18.31 -6.57
N ILE A 183 8.00 -18.32 -7.90
CA ILE A 183 6.90 -18.27 -8.86
C ILE A 183 5.97 -19.47 -8.68
N GLU A 184 6.51 -20.67 -8.47
CA GLU A 184 5.72 -21.88 -8.25
C GLU A 184 4.95 -21.87 -6.91
N LYS A 185 5.59 -21.44 -5.82
CA LYS A 185 4.92 -21.22 -4.52
C LYS A 185 3.85 -20.13 -4.60
N SER A 186 4.06 -19.08 -5.39
CA SER A 186 3.06 -18.02 -5.61
C SER A 186 1.86 -18.52 -6.42
N ARG A 187 2.04 -19.49 -7.32
CA ARG A 187 0.97 -20.15 -8.08
C ARG A 187 0.17 -21.14 -7.25
N LYS A 188 0.77 -21.72 -6.19
CA LYS A 188 0.14 -22.66 -5.25
C LYS A 188 -0.59 -22.00 -4.08
N LYS A 189 -0.39 -20.69 -3.83
CA LYS A 189 -1.26 -19.93 -2.92
C LYS A 189 -2.70 -19.94 -3.44
N SER A 190 -3.67 -20.07 -2.53
CA SER A 190 -5.09 -20.02 -2.84
C SER A 190 -5.36 -18.86 -3.79
N ARG A 191 -6.14 -19.12 -4.85
CA ARG A 191 -6.53 -18.12 -5.83
C ARG A 191 -7.18 -16.98 -5.04
N LYS A 192 -6.42 -15.89 -4.79
CA LYS A 192 -6.91 -14.75 -4.01
C LYS A 192 -8.21 -14.32 -4.66
N MET A 193 -9.31 -14.49 -3.93
CA MET A 193 -10.63 -14.24 -4.48
C MET A 193 -10.74 -12.75 -4.76
N PRO A 194 -11.21 -12.35 -5.95
CA PRO A 194 -11.29 -10.95 -6.32
C PRO A 194 -12.46 -10.31 -5.57
N PHE A 195 -12.21 -9.81 -4.36
CA PHE A 195 -13.11 -8.84 -3.74
C PHE A 195 -12.98 -7.54 -4.52
N PHE A 196 -14.11 -6.96 -4.89
CA PHE A 196 -14.11 -5.58 -5.35
C PHE A 196 -13.86 -4.70 -4.12
N SER A 197 -12.76 -3.96 -4.12
CA SER A 197 -12.20 -3.32 -2.93
C SER A 197 -13.02 -2.16 -2.41
N HIS A 198 -13.90 -1.55 -3.22
CA HIS A 198 -14.67 -0.36 -2.87
C HIS A 198 -16.17 -0.65 -2.82
N SER A 199 -16.87 -0.17 -1.80
CA SER A 199 -18.34 -0.26 -1.83
C SER A 199 -18.94 0.76 -2.82
N PRO A 200 -20.24 0.63 -3.17
CA PRO A 200 -20.92 1.66 -3.96
C PRO A 200 -20.89 3.08 -3.35
N PHE A 201 -20.59 3.18 -2.05
CA PHE A 201 -20.45 4.44 -1.32
C PHE A 201 -19.06 5.08 -1.53
N GLU A 202 -18.11 4.36 -2.11
CA GLU A 202 -16.69 4.69 -2.24
C GLU A 202 -16.24 4.72 -3.71
N LEU A 203 -17.17 4.95 -4.65
CA LEU A 203 -16.87 4.94 -6.09
C LEU A 203 -16.43 6.30 -6.65
N ASP A 204 -16.50 7.36 -5.85
CA ASP A 204 -16.19 8.75 -6.20
C ASP A 204 -15.42 9.49 -5.09
N LEU A 205 -14.44 8.80 -4.50
CA LEU A 205 -13.55 9.35 -3.47
C LEU A 205 -12.50 10.30 -4.07
N ILE A 206 -12.11 11.31 -3.30
CA ILE A 206 -11.03 12.23 -3.61
C ILE A 206 -9.67 11.55 -3.46
N GLU A 207 -8.76 11.79 -4.42
CA GLU A 207 -7.35 11.45 -4.29
C GLU A 207 -6.59 12.56 -3.54
N PRO A 208 -6.07 12.29 -2.33
CA PRO A 208 -5.42 13.31 -1.50
C PRO A 208 -4.23 14.01 -2.17
N HIS A 209 -3.48 13.30 -3.02
CA HIS A 209 -2.33 13.86 -3.74
C HIS A 209 -2.67 15.04 -4.65
N ILE A 210 -3.91 15.13 -5.17
CA ILE A 210 -4.32 16.29 -5.98
C ILE A 210 -4.52 17.52 -5.09
N LEU A 211 -4.81 17.33 -3.79
CA LEU A 211 -4.97 18.42 -2.84
C LEU A 211 -3.63 19.02 -2.41
N GLU A 212 -2.51 18.31 -2.54
CA GLU A 212 -1.19 18.77 -2.04
C GLU A 212 -0.71 20.08 -2.68
N PHE A 213 -1.15 20.38 -3.89
CA PHE A 213 -0.80 21.62 -4.60
C PHE A 213 -1.88 22.70 -4.52
N ARG A 214 -2.89 22.48 -3.68
CA ARG A 214 -4.07 23.32 -3.58
C ARG A 214 -3.96 24.28 -2.39
N MET A 215 -4.51 25.49 -2.51
CA MET A 215 -4.54 26.41 -1.37
C MET A 215 -5.67 26.04 -0.41
N ALA A 216 -5.40 26.10 0.90
CA ALA A 216 -6.35 25.74 1.95
C ALA A 216 -6.79 26.96 2.78
N ASP A 217 -7.28 28.00 2.08
CA ASP A 217 -7.71 29.27 2.69
C ASP A 217 -9.17 29.16 3.18
N PHE A 218 -9.40 28.33 4.19
CA PHE A 218 -10.71 28.19 4.82
C PHE A 218 -10.86 29.15 6.02
N PRO A 219 -12.09 29.58 6.36
CA PRO A 219 -12.31 30.41 7.54
C PRO A 219 -11.80 29.71 8.81
N GLU A 220 -11.01 30.40 9.63
CA GLU A 220 -10.42 29.82 10.85
C GLU A 220 -11.43 29.56 11.97
N THR A 221 -12.64 30.11 11.90
CA THR A 221 -13.66 29.94 12.95
C THR A 221 -14.05 28.47 13.07
N PRO A 222 -13.74 27.80 14.21
CA PRO A 222 -14.14 26.43 14.44
C PRO A 222 -15.67 26.38 14.43
N SER A 223 -16.25 25.40 13.75
CA SER A 223 -17.69 25.16 13.87
C SER A 223 -18.04 24.93 15.34
N ALA A 224 -19.08 25.60 15.83
CA ALA A 224 -19.56 25.40 17.21
C ALA A 224 -20.03 23.95 17.46
N ALA A 225 -20.35 23.20 16.39
CA ALA A 225 -20.72 21.79 16.45
C ALA A 225 -19.52 20.85 16.67
N LEU A 226 -18.29 21.34 16.48
CA LEU A 226 -17.07 20.53 16.48
C LEU A 226 -16.27 20.74 17.77
N LYS A 227 -16.11 19.68 18.57
CA LYS A 227 -15.32 19.75 19.81
C LYS A 227 -13.83 19.49 19.54
N VAL A 228 -12.97 20.41 19.93
CA VAL A 228 -11.52 20.18 19.93
C VAL A 228 -11.15 19.44 21.21
N LEU A 229 -10.58 18.24 21.07
CA LEU A 229 -10.22 17.36 22.17
C LEU A 229 -8.70 17.29 22.34
N ASN A 230 -8.30 16.96 23.56
CA ASN A 230 -6.97 16.54 23.95
C ASN A 230 -7.04 15.14 24.58
N LYS A 231 -5.90 14.59 25.02
CA LYS A 231 -5.82 13.25 25.60
C LYS A 231 -6.83 13.01 26.74
N ASP A 232 -6.93 13.93 27.69
CA ASP A 232 -7.78 13.74 28.88
C ASP A 232 -9.26 13.92 28.55
N SER A 233 -9.59 14.93 27.75
CA SER A 233 -10.96 15.20 27.32
C SER A 233 -11.50 14.16 26.33
N LEU A 234 -10.63 13.50 25.54
CA LEU A 234 -11.04 12.39 24.69
C LEU A 234 -11.58 11.25 25.54
N LYS A 235 -10.80 10.79 26.53
CA LYS A 235 -11.21 9.68 27.40
C LYS A 235 -12.57 9.96 28.05
N GLN A 236 -12.72 11.15 28.63
CA GLN A 236 -13.99 11.55 29.24
C GLN A 236 -15.13 11.59 28.22
N THR A 237 -14.90 12.13 27.02
CA THR A 237 -15.94 12.25 25.98
C THR A 237 -16.37 10.87 25.47
N VAL A 238 -15.42 9.96 25.29
CA VAL A 238 -15.65 8.59 24.80
C VAL A 238 -16.35 7.70 25.84
N GLU A 239 -16.10 7.92 27.13
CA GLU A 239 -16.80 7.22 28.22
C GLU A 239 -18.22 7.76 28.47
N THR A 240 -18.46 9.05 28.23
CA THR A 240 -19.75 9.72 28.56
C THR A 240 -20.77 9.67 27.43
N ASN A 241 -20.35 9.45 26.19
CA ASN A 241 -21.22 9.50 25.02
C ASN A 241 -21.27 8.14 24.32
N PRO A 242 -22.45 7.70 23.82
CA PRO A 242 -22.60 6.41 23.17
C PRO A 242 -21.82 6.33 21.85
N PHE A 243 -21.74 7.45 21.13
CA PHE A 243 -20.98 7.58 19.89
C PHE A 243 -20.13 8.84 19.89
N VAL A 244 -18.85 8.69 19.57
CA VAL A 244 -17.91 9.80 19.40
C VAL A 244 -17.13 9.59 18.11
N PHE A 245 -17.14 10.57 17.23
CA PHE A 245 -16.38 10.55 15.98
C PHE A 245 -15.27 11.59 16.04
N VAL A 246 -14.03 11.16 15.86
CA VAL A 246 -12.84 11.98 16.07
C VAL A 246 -12.02 12.00 14.80
N LEU A 247 -11.85 13.19 14.22
CA LEU A 247 -10.87 13.43 13.16
C LEU A 247 -9.50 13.75 13.78
N TYR A 248 -8.49 12.97 13.42
CA TYR A 248 -7.10 13.28 13.73
C TYR A 248 -6.48 14.05 12.57
N TRP A 249 -6.02 15.27 12.84
CA TRP A 249 -5.61 16.19 11.79
C TRP A 249 -4.38 17.04 12.15
N THR A 250 -3.75 17.62 11.13
CA THR A 250 -2.56 18.46 11.23
C THR A 250 -2.71 19.68 10.32
N ASN A 251 -2.16 20.83 10.74
CA ASN A 251 -2.07 22.02 9.90
C ASN A 251 -0.83 22.02 8.99
N VAL A 252 0.01 20.98 9.06
CA VAL A 252 1.23 20.84 8.25
C VAL A 252 0.92 20.29 6.85
N GLN A 253 -0.11 19.44 6.73
CA GLN A 253 -0.46 18.77 5.48
C GLN A 253 -1.73 19.36 4.89
N ILE A 254 -1.70 19.72 3.60
CA ILE A 254 -2.82 20.40 2.95
C ILE A 254 -4.07 19.50 2.84
N SER A 255 -3.90 18.22 2.53
CA SER A 255 -5.01 17.26 2.49
C SER A 255 -5.71 17.14 3.86
N SER A 256 -4.94 17.19 4.95
CA SER A 256 -5.46 17.21 6.32
C SER A 256 -6.32 18.44 6.61
N ILE A 257 -5.90 19.62 6.17
CA ILE A 257 -6.67 20.87 6.32
C ILE A 257 -7.98 20.78 5.54
N HIS A 258 -7.96 20.22 4.32
CA HIS A 258 -9.18 19.99 3.53
C HIS A 258 -10.12 18.98 4.21
N ALA A 259 -9.59 17.89 4.78
CA ALA A 259 -10.37 16.94 5.55
C ALA A 259 -11.04 17.59 6.77
N HIS A 260 -10.29 18.42 7.51
CA HIS A 260 -10.79 19.18 8.64
C HIS A 260 -11.94 20.12 8.25
N HIS A 261 -11.83 20.81 7.12
CA HIS A 261 -12.89 21.66 6.59
C HIS A 261 -14.16 20.86 6.24
N LEU A 262 -14.03 19.74 5.53
CA LEU A 262 -15.17 18.87 5.21
C LEU A 262 -15.81 18.29 6.47
N TRP A 263 -14.99 17.87 7.44
CA TRP A 263 -15.44 17.33 8.72
C TRP A 263 -16.19 18.36 9.56
N SER A 264 -15.72 19.62 9.56
CA SER A 264 -16.40 20.74 10.21
C SER A 264 -17.81 20.95 9.64
N LYS A 265 -17.96 20.94 8.30
CA LYS A 265 -19.27 21.03 7.65
C LYS A 265 -20.15 19.80 7.95
N ALA A 266 -19.56 18.61 8.01
CA ALA A 266 -20.29 17.39 8.37
C ALA A 266 -20.82 17.46 9.80
N ALA A 267 -20.05 18.00 10.74
CA ALA A 267 -20.47 18.21 12.13
C ALA A 267 -21.67 19.18 12.23
N GLU A 268 -21.71 20.24 11.43
CA GLU A 268 -22.86 21.17 11.35
C GLU A 268 -24.14 20.48 10.89
N LYS A 269 -24.04 19.55 9.94
CA LYS A 269 -25.17 18.73 9.49
C LYS A 269 -25.58 17.66 10.52
N ALA A 270 -24.67 17.28 11.40
CA ALA A 270 -24.83 16.18 12.34
C ALA A 270 -25.35 16.59 13.73
N VAL A 271 -25.75 17.85 13.92
CA VAL A 271 -26.22 18.38 15.23
C VAL A 271 -27.39 17.58 15.80
N ASP A 272 -28.25 17.02 14.94
CA ASP A 272 -29.41 16.22 15.34
C ASP A 272 -29.07 14.73 15.58
N LEU A 273 -27.83 14.30 15.31
CA LEU A 273 -27.42 12.93 15.54
C LEU A 273 -27.06 12.72 17.03
N PRO A 274 -27.36 11.55 17.62
CA PRO A 274 -27.00 11.23 19.00
C PRO A 274 -25.51 10.86 19.11
N ALA A 275 -24.62 11.75 18.68
CA ALA A 275 -23.19 11.53 18.63
C ALA A 275 -22.41 12.84 18.83
N VAL A 276 -21.17 12.72 19.30
CA VAL A 276 -20.24 13.85 19.39
C VAL A 276 -19.29 13.83 18.21
N PHE A 277 -19.20 14.96 17.50
CA PHE A 277 -18.20 15.18 16.47
C PHE A 277 -17.04 16.00 17.06
N ALA A 278 -15.83 15.51 16.85
CA ALA A 278 -14.64 16.07 17.49
C ALA A 278 -13.41 16.03 16.59
N THR A 279 -12.37 16.75 17.00
CA THR A 279 -11.06 16.75 16.36
C THR A 279 -9.93 16.67 17.38
N ILE A 280 -8.80 16.11 16.95
CA ILE A 280 -7.54 16.10 17.69
C ILE A 280 -6.44 16.69 16.80
N PRO A 281 -5.79 17.80 17.20
CA PRO A 281 -4.70 18.42 16.46
C PRO A 281 -3.37 17.69 16.72
N CYS A 282 -2.99 16.77 15.83
CA CYS A 282 -1.75 15.98 15.93
C CYS A 282 -0.48 16.82 15.82
N HIS A 283 -0.53 18.00 15.22
CA HIS A 283 0.59 18.94 15.25
C HIS A 283 0.93 19.47 16.65
N GLN A 284 -0.02 19.37 17.61
CA GLN A 284 0.18 19.73 19.02
C GLN A 284 0.39 18.49 19.90
N LEU A 285 -0.10 17.33 19.46
CA LEU A 285 -0.18 16.09 20.23
C LEU A 285 0.47 14.91 19.48
N GLY A 286 1.61 15.14 18.82
CA GLY A 286 2.23 14.18 17.89
C GLY A 286 2.50 12.81 18.52
N ASP A 287 3.16 12.77 19.68
CA ASP A 287 3.44 11.53 20.41
C ASP A 287 2.16 10.74 20.74
N TYR A 288 1.07 11.47 21.05
CA TYR A 288 -0.21 10.85 21.35
C TYR A 288 -0.86 10.25 20.09
N CYS A 289 -0.87 10.98 18.97
CA CYS A 289 -1.40 10.46 17.72
C CYS A 289 -0.63 9.22 17.23
N ILE A 290 0.70 9.19 17.40
CA ILE A 290 1.53 8.02 17.12
C ILE A 290 1.07 6.82 17.96
N HIS A 291 0.83 7.01 19.26
CA HIS A 291 0.34 5.95 20.14
C HIS A 291 -1.06 5.43 19.78
N GLU A 292 -1.94 6.26 19.22
CA GLU A 292 -3.27 5.86 18.74
C GLU A 292 -3.25 5.17 17.36
N GLY A 293 -2.05 4.90 16.81
CA GLY A 293 -1.86 4.28 15.50
C GLY A 293 -1.96 5.26 14.33
N ILE A 294 -1.88 6.57 14.61
CA ILE A 294 -1.93 7.65 13.63
C ILE A 294 -0.58 8.38 13.67
N GLY A 295 0.48 7.59 13.46
CA GLY A 295 1.86 8.09 13.49
C GLY A 295 2.40 8.48 12.12
N ASP A 296 1.78 8.00 11.05
CA ASP A 296 2.14 8.40 9.69
C ASP A 296 1.57 9.79 9.40
N PRO A 297 2.41 10.76 9.02
CA PRO A 297 1.94 12.06 8.56
C PRO A 297 0.90 12.01 7.45
N GLU A 298 0.98 11.01 6.56
CA GLU A 298 0.02 10.81 5.48
C GLU A 298 -1.36 10.35 5.97
N HIS A 299 -1.47 9.90 7.22
CA HIS A 299 -2.74 9.45 7.81
C HIS A 299 -3.42 10.52 8.68
N HIS A 300 -2.91 11.75 8.73
CA HIS A 300 -3.52 12.85 9.49
C HIS A 300 -4.81 13.40 8.84
N TYR A 301 -5.64 12.57 8.24
CA TYR A 301 -7.04 12.86 7.90
C TYR A 301 -7.94 11.67 8.29
N THR A 302 -7.45 10.81 9.17
CA THR A 302 -8.14 9.61 9.64
C THR A 302 -9.25 9.99 10.60
N VAL A 303 -10.46 9.47 10.34
CA VAL A 303 -11.59 9.58 11.27
C VAL A 303 -11.77 8.27 11.99
N VAL A 304 -11.75 8.32 13.33
CA VAL A 304 -12.01 7.17 14.20
C VAL A 304 -13.37 7.34 14.86
N ALA A 305 -14.19 6.31 14.79
CA ALA A 305 -15.44 6.20 15.52
C ALA A 305 -15.23 5.39 16.79
N TYR A 306 -15.74 5.90 17.91
CA TYR A 306 -15.83 5.20 19.18
C TYR A 306 -17.29 4.93 19.50
N LYS A 307 -17.56 3.73 20.05
CA LYS A 307 -18.88 3.32 20.52
C LYS A 307 -18.74 2.80 21.94
N ASN A 308 -19.46 3.41 22.89
CA ASN A 308 -19.47 3.02 24.31
C ASN A 308 -18.06 2.82 24.92
N GLY A 309 -17.15 3.76 24.71
CA GLY A 309 -15.80 3.67 25.26
C GLY A 309 -14.75 3.01 24.36
N GLU A 310 -15.17 2.24 23.35
CA GLU A 310 -14.26 1.41 22.55
C GLU A 310 -14.15 1.89 21.10
N ARG A 311 -13.00 1.67 20.48
CA ARG A 311 -12.79 1.94 19.05
C ARG A 311 -13.69 1.01 18.23
N TYR A 312 -14.52 1.59 17.38
CA TYR A 312 -15.60 0.90 16.68
C TYR A 312 -15.37 0.79 15.18
N ALA A 313 -14.93 1.87 14.53
CA ALA A 313 -14.66 1.90 13.10
C ALA A 313 -13.64 2.99 12.77
N THR A 314 -13.01 2.90 11.60
CA THR A 314 -12.06 3.91 11.11
C THR A 314 -12.29 4.12 9.62
N THR A 315 -12.11 5.35 9.13
CA THR A 315 -12.04 5.64 7.70
C THR A 315 -10.88 6.59 7.39
N LYS A 316 -10.15 6.26 6.31
CA LYS A 316 -9.12 7.10 5.69
C LYS A 316 -9.59 7.70 4.37
N ASN A 317 -10.87 7.52 4.03
CA ASN A 317 -11.42 7.98 2.77
C ASN A 317 -11.86 9.45 2.88
N MET A 318 -11.74 10.17 1.76
CA MET A 318 -12.18 11.55 1.64
C MET A 318 -13.09 11.70 0.44
N LYS A 319 -14.17 12.46 0.58
CA LYS A 319 -15.06 12.84 -0.52
C LYS A 319 -15.64 14.23 -0.27
N ASP A 320 -16.84 14.31 0.29
CA ASP A 320 -17.53 15.55 0.62
C ASP A 320 -18.03 15.49 2.08
N ASP A 321 -18.64 16.57 2.53
CA ASP A 321 -19.23 16.65 3.87
C ASP A 321 -20.44 15.69 4.03
N GLN A 322 -21.16 15.41 2.94
CA GLN A 322 -22.28 14.46 2.93
C GLN A 322 -21.81 13.01 3.12
N TYR A 323 -20.63 12.66 2.60
CA TYR A 323 -19.99 11.37 2.82
C TYR A 323 -19.74 11.13 4.32
N TYR A 324 -19.08 12.07 5.00
CA TYR A 324 -18.83 11.94 6.43
C TYR A 324 -20.11 11.86 7.26
N TYR A 325 -21.10 12.69 6.94
CA TYR A 325 -22.41 12.63 7.59
C TYR A 325 -23.09 11.27 7.39
N ASN A 326 -23.12 10.76 6.15
CA ASN A 326 -23.73 9.46 5.84
C ASN A 326 -22.97 8.31 6.49
N TRP A 327 -21.64 8.35 6.53
CA TRP A 327 -20.80 7.33 7.17
C TRP A 327 -21.09 7.26 8.67
N ALA A 328 -21.12 8.40 9.37
CA ALA A 328 -21.50 8.45 10.78
C ALA A 328 -22.93 7.91 11.00
N LYS A 329 -23.88 8.30 10.14
CA LYS A 329 -25.26 7.81 10.20
C LYS A 329 -25.36 6.30 10.01
N MET A 330 -24.55 5.70 9.12
CA MET A 330 -24.49 4.25 8.97
C MET A 330 -24.00 3.58 10.25
N LEU A 331 -22.93 4.10 10.87
CA LEU A 331 -22.37 3.52 12.08
C LEU A 331 -23.29 3.64 13.31
N ILE A 332 -24.02 4.75 13.44
CA ILE A 332 -24.99 4.95 14.54
C ILE A 332 -26.14 3.94 14.44
N ASN A 333 -26.65 3.70 13.24
CA ASN A 333 -27.75 2.75 13.01
C ASN A 333 -27.30 1.29 13.09
N GLY A 334 -25.99 1.04 13.08
CA GLY A 334 -25.40 -0.29 13.20
C GLY A 334 -25.25 -1.02 11.87
N PRO A 335 -24.66 -2.23 11.93
CA PRO A 335 -24.28 -3.01 10.73
C PRO A 335 -25.50 -3.51 9.94
N MET A 336 -26.65 -3.67 10.58
CA MET A 336 -27.89 -4.10 9.95
C MET A 336 -29.07 -3.31 10.51
N ILE A 337 -30.03 -3.00 9.64
CA ILE A 337 -31.27 -2.34 10.03
C ILE A 337 -32.42 -3.35 10.01
N LYS A 338 -33.09 -3.53 11.14
CA LYS A 338 -34.31 -4.35 11.23
C LYS A 338 -35.45 -3.61 10.54
N VAL A 339 -36.10 -4.29 9.62
CA VAL A 339 -37.33 -3.88 8.96
C VAL A 339 -38.49 -4.50 9.73
N HIS A 340 -39.54 -3.73 10.03
CA HIS A 340 -40.62 -4.17 10.91
C HIS A 340 -41.84 -4.70 10.18
N ASP A 341 -42.09 -4.22 8.96
CA ASP A 341 -43.26 -4.61 8.19
C ASP A 341 -42.98 -4.81 6.69
N LEU A 342 -44.00 -5.33 5.99
CA LEU A 342 -43.91 -5.62 4.56
C LEU A 342 -43.82 -4.37 3.68
N GLU A 343 -44.30 -3.22 4.14
CA GLU A 343 -44.23 -1.96 3.38
C GLU A 343 -42.81 -1.37 3.47
N GLU A 344 -42.21 -1.34 4.64
CA GLU A 344 -40.80 -0.99 4.83
C GLU A 344 -39.90 -1.95 4.03
N LEU A 345 -40.22 -3.25 4.01
CA LEU A 345 -39.49 -4.22 3.19
C LEU A 345 -39.61 -3.92 1.69
N LYS A 346 -40.80 -3.51 1.22
CA LYS A 346 -41.00 -3.09 -0.17
C LYS A 346 -40.21 -1.81 -0.50
N GLU A 347 -40.17 -0.84 0.39
CA GLU A 347 -39.39 0.38 0.18
C GLU A 347 -37.88 0.11 0.22
N ALA A 348 -37.40 -0.75 1.13
CA ALA A 348 -36.01 -1.20 1.15
C ALA A 348 -35.61 -1.90 -0.16
N ARG A 349 -36.48 -2.74 -0.72
CA ARG A 349 -36.27 -3.38 -2.04
C ARG A 349 -36.25 -2.38 -3.20
N LYS A 350 -36.85 -1.20 -3.03
CA LYS A 350 -36.76 -0.06 -3.99
C LYS A 350 -35.56 0.84 -3.73
N GLY A 351 -34.69 0.50 -2.76
CA GLY A 351 -33.51 1.27 -2.40
C GLY A 351 -33.77 2.42 -1.44
N ARG A 352 -34.93 2.48 -0.78
CA ARG A 352 -35.29 3.56 0.13
C ARG A 352 -35.29 3.06 1.56
N LEU A 353 -34.58 3.77 2.43
CA LEU A 353 -34.54 3.52 3.86
C LEU A 353 -35.01 4.78 4.56
N ALA A 354 -35.93 4.67 5.51
CA ALA A 354 -36.51 5.83 6.20
C ALA A 354 -35.45 6.76 6.82
N LEU A 355 -34.32 6.18 7.22
CA LEU A 355 -33.19 6.88 7.85
C LEU A 355 -32.27 7.57 6.84
N PHE A 356 -32.40 7.34 5.53
CA PHE A 356 -31.50 7.91 4.51
C PHE A 356 -32.28 8.62 3.42
N GLU A 357 -31.84 9.82 3.06
CA GLU A 357 -32.48 10.58 2.00
C GLU A 357 -32.14 10.01 0.62
N GLY A 358 -33.12 9.90 -0.27
CA GLY A 358 -32.91 9.44 -1.64
C GLY A 358 -32.64 7.94 -1.77
N THR A 359 -32.54 7.50 -3.02
CA THR A 359 -32.38 6.08 -3.35
C THR A 359 -30.94 5.64 -3.21
N ARG A 360 -30.71 4.56 -2.46
CA ARG A 360 -29.41 3.92 -2.30
C ARG A 360 -29.03 3.14 -3.57
N PRO A 361 -27.75 3.13 -3.97
CA PRO A 361 -27.30 2.41 -5.16
C PRO A 361 -27.48 0.89 -5.06
N ALA A 362 -27.29 0.35 -3.86
CA ALA A 362 -27.53 -1.05 -3.54
C ALA A 362 -27.97 -1.21 -2.08
N ILE A 363 -28.87 -2.16 -1.83
CA ILE A 363 -29.27 -2.61 -0.49
C ILE A 363 -29.33 -4.13 -0.47
N THR A 364 -28.63 -4.77 0.46
CA THR A 364 -28.78 -6.22 0.69
C THR A 364 -29.85 -6.45 1.75
N VAL A 365 -30.82 -7.31 1.43
CA VAL A 365 -31.95 -7.68 2.28
C VAL A 365 -31.81 -9.15 2.65
N GLY A 366 -31.75 -9.44 3.94
CA GLY A 366 -31.92 -10.79 4.47
C GLY A 366 -33.35 -11.01 4.97
N VAL A 367 -33.97 -12.14 4.62
CA VAL A 367 -35.25 -12.56 5.20
C VAL A 367 -35.02 -13.88 5.91
N PHE A 368 -35.30 -13.92 7.21
CA PHE A 368 -35.01 -15.06 8.08
C PHE A 368 -36.25 -15.48 8.86
N PRO A 369 -36.41 -16.78 9.19
CA PRO A 369 -37.50 -17.24 10.04
C PRO A 369 -37.41 -16.70 11.47
N THR A 370 -36.19 -16.62 12.00
CA THR A 370 -35.92 -16.19 13.39
C THR A 370 -34.48 -15.67 13.54
N GLU A 371 -34.21 -14.88 14.58
CA GLU A 371 -32.87 -14.30 14.85
C GLU A 371 -31.90 -15.35 15.44
N GLU A 372 -32.41 -16.47 15.97
CA GLU A 372 -31.60 -17.57 16.49
C GLU A 372 -31.06 -18.50 15.38
N ALA A 373 -31.47 -18.30 14.13
CA ALA A 373 -31.03 -19.11 13.00
C ALA A 373 -29.50 -18.97 12.78
N ILE A 374 -28.84 -20.06 12.41
CA ILE A 374 -27.39 -20.06 12.14
C ILE A 374 -27.08 -19.12 10.96
N GLU A 375 -27.94 -19.15 9.94
CA GLU A 375 -27.89 -18.29 8.76
C GLU A 375 -27.98 -16.80 9.12
N PHE A 376 -28.82 -16.44 10.10
CA PHE A 376 -28.92 -15.08 10.60
C PHE A 376 -27.62 -14.66 11.29
N ASN A 377 -27.09 -15.50 12.18
CA ASN A 377 -25.82 -15.23 12.87
C ASN A 377 -24.64 -15.07 11.89
N HIS A 378 -24.60 -15.84 10.81
CA HIS A 378 -23.56 -15.70 9.77
C HIS A 378 -23.75 -14.41 8.95
N PHE A 379 -24.99 -14.05 8.64
CA PHE A 379 -25.32 -12.79 7.98
C PHE A 379 -24.97 -11.57 8.84
N GLU A 380 -25.24 -11.62 10.15
CA GLU A 380 -24.85 -10.60 11.11
C GLU A 380 -23.33 -10.42 11.16
N LYS A 381 -22.57 -11.52 11.25
CA LYS A 381 -21.09 -11.47 11.22
C LYS A 381 -20.58 -10.83 9.94
N ALA A 382 -21.14 -11.20 8.79
CA ALA A 382 -20.79 -10.57 7.51
C ALA A 382 -21.10 -9.07 7.52
N ALA A 383 -22.26 -8.67 8.06
CA ALA A 383 -22.66 -7.27 8.14
C ALA A 383 -21.78 -6.45 9.08
N GLN A 384 -21.34 -7.01 10.20
CA GLN A 384 -20.38 -6.38 11.12
C GLN A 384 -19.06 -6.05 10.42
N LEU A 385 -18.56 -6.97 9.59
CA LEU A 385 -17.32 -6.80 8.82
C LEU A 385 -17.46 -5.77 7.68
N LEU A 386 -18.68 -5.54 7.19
CA LEU A 386 -19.01 -4.61 6.11
C LEU A 386 -19.60 -3.28 6.60
N ASN A 387 -19.59 -3.07 7.92
CA ASN A 387 -20.22 -1.92 8.56
C ASN A 387 -19.59 -0.60 8.10
N GLY A 388 -20.43 0.43 7.95
CA GLY A 388 -20.02 1.74 7.43
C GLY A 388 -19.72 1.76 5.93
N ARG A 389 -19.87 0.65 5.21
CA ARG A 389 -19.56 0.55 3.77
C ARG A 389 -20.74 0.10 2.92
N TYR A 390 -21.58 -0.80 3.44
CA TYR A 390 -22.75 -1.34 2.75
C TYR A 390 -24.04 -1.09 3.53
N HIS A 391 -25.16 -0.92 2.83
CA HIS A 391 -26.48 -0.87 3.43
C HIS A 391 -27.07 -2.28 3.48
N ILE A 392 -27.20 -2.81 4.70
CA ILE A 392 -27.70 -4.16 4.94
C ILE A 392 -28.94 -4.05 5.83
N VAL A 393 -30.00 -4.74 5.44
CA VAL A 393 -31.26 -4.78 6.18
C VAL A 393 -31.72 -6.22 6.36
N TYR A 394 -32.54 -6.45 7.38
CA TYR A 394 -33.14 -7.76 7.58
C TYR A 394 -34.61 -7.69 7.99
N PHE A 395 -35.35 -8.73 7.67
CA PHE A 395 -36.75 -8.90 8.04
C PHE A 395 -36.96 -10.29 8.62
N ILE A 396 -37.63 -10.37 9.78
CA ILE A 396 -38.00 -11.64 10.39
C ILE A 396 -39.39 -12.00 9.91
N ASN A 397 -39.49 -13.12 9.21
CA ASN A 397 -40.74 -13.68 8.73
C ASN A 397 -40.93 -15.08 9.30
N GLU A 398 -41.68 -15.19 10.39
CA GLU A 398 -41.94 -16.47 11.07
C GLU A 398 -42.61 -17.53 10.16
N GLU A 399 -43.30 -17.09 9.10
CA GLU A 399 -43.93 -17.96 8.10
C GLU A 399 -42.96 -18.41 6.99
N ALA A 400 -41.72 -17.93 6.96
CA ALA A 400 -40.75 -18.30 5.93
C ALA A 400 -40.17 -19.69 6.19
N ASP A 401 -40.30 -20.60 5.22
CA ASP A 401 -39.71 -21.94 5.29
C ASP A 401 -38.17 -21.93 5.18
N LYS A 402 -37.57 -20.86 4.63
CA LYS A 402 -36.13 -20.76 4.35
C LYS A 402 -35.59 -19.34 4.49
N SER A 403 -34.37 -19.24 4.99
CA SER A 403 -33.58 -18.01 4.97
C SER A 403 -33.19 -17.62 3.55
N THR A 404 -33.30 -16.33 3.21
CA THR A 404 -32.93 -15.81 1.89
C THR A 404 -32.12 -14.53 2.03
N ILE A 405 -31.15 -14.33 1.14
CA ILE A 405 -30.40 -13.08 1.02
C ILE A 405 -30.51 -12.63 -0.43
N SER A 406 -30.83 -11.36 -0.63
CA SER A 406 -30.94 -10.76 -1.96
C SER A 406 -30.39 -9.34 -1.95
N THR A 407 -29.57 -9.01 -2.94
CA THR A 407 -29.07 -7.64 -3.14
C THR A 407 -29.91 -6.93 -4.21
N PHE A 408 -30.47 -5.78 -3.84
CA PHE A 408 -31.33 -4.95 -4.69
C PHE A 408 -30.58 -3.73 -5.19
N ARG A 409 -30.55 -3.54 -6.51
CA ARG A 409 -29.93 -2.41 -7.21
C ARG A 409 -31.00 -1.67 -8.02
N PRO A 410 -31.66 -0.64 -7.47
CA PRO A 410 -32.87 -0.05 -8.05
C PRO A 410 -32.64 0.65 -9.40
N HIS A 411 -31.42 1.12 -9.64
CA HIS A 411 -31.01 1.82 -10.87
C HIS A 411 -30.54 0.86 -11.99
N GLU A 412 -30.41 -0.43 -11.70
CA GLU A 412 -29.95 -1.43 -12.65
C GLU A 412 -31.10 -2.05 -13.45
N LYS A 413 -30.78 -2.56 -14.65
CA LYS A 413 -31.73 -3.36 -15.44
C LYS A 413 -32.08 -4.65 -14.69
N THR A 414 -31.06 -5.34 -14.20
CA THR A 414 -31.22 -6.50 -13.30
C THR A 414 -31.21 -6.01 -11.85
N LYS A 415 -32.41 -5.70 -11.35
CA LYS A 415 -32.61 -5.05 -10.05
C LYS A 415 -32.34 -5.94 -8.83
N ARG A 416 -32.29 -7.26 -9.00
CA ARG A 416 -32.18 -8.22 -7.90
C ARG A 416 -31.14 -9.27 -8.24
N SER A 417 -30.26 -9.54 -7.29
CA SER A 417 -29.31 -10.65 -7.30
C SER A 417 -29.55 -11.50 -6.06
N ASP A 418 -29.84 -12.78 -6.26
CA ASP A 418 -30.13 -13.71 -5.17
C ASP A 418 -28.89 -14.48 -4.75
N TYR A 419 -28.71 -14.65 -3.46
CA TYR A 419 -27.66 -15.48 -2.90
C TYR A 419 -28.07 -16.96 -2.96
N THR A 420 -27.17 -17.80 -3.49
CA THR A 420 -27.38 -19.26 -3.62
C THR A 420 -26.26 -20.07 -2.96
N GLY A 421 -25.45 -19.44 -2.11
CA GLY A 421 -24.31 -20.08 -1.46
C GLY A 421 -24.70 -20.82 -0.16
N PRO A 422 -23.70 -21.39 0.55
CA PRO A 422 -23.92 -22.25 1.72
C PRO A 422 -24.14 -21.50 3.06
N PHE A 423 -24.36 -20.18 3.03
CA PHE A 423 -24.53 -19.30 4.19
C PHE A 423 -23.32 -19.23 5.15
N ASP A 424 -22.09 -19.50 4.69
CA ASP A 424 -20.90 -19.16 5.46
C ASP A 424 -20.58 -17.65 5.37
N PRO A 425 -20.00 -17.02 6.41
CA PRO A 425 -19.74 -15.57 6.40
C PRO A 425 -18.92 -15.10 5.19
N ARG A 426 -17.98 -15.91 4.70
CA ARG A 426 -17.09 -15.54 3.59
C ARG A 426 -17.86 -15.47 2.27
N SER A 427 -18.69 -16.47 1.95
CA SER A 427 -19.48 -16.45 0.72
C SER A 427 -20.61 -15.40 0.76
N VAL A 428 -21.13 -15.08 1.95
CA VAL A 428 -22.08 -13.97 2.13
C VAL A 428 -21.39 -12.63 1.83
N ILE A 429 -20.19 -12.38 2.37
CA ILE A 429 -19.41 -11.18 2.07
C ILE A 429 -19.11 -11.08 0.57
N GLU A 430 -18.71 -12.19 -0.06
CA GLU A 430 -18.46 -12.23 -1.51
C GLU A 430 -19.70 -11.83 -2.31
N HIS A 431 -20.87 -12.36 -1.94
CA HIS A 431 -22.12 -11.98 -2.57
C HIS A 431 -22.43 -10.50 -2.37
N ILE A 432 -22.38 -9.98 -1.13
CA ILE A 432 -22.70 -8.57 -0.84
C ILE A 432 -21.77 -7.64 -1.62
N THR A 433 -20.46 -7.90 -1.55
CA THR A 433 -19.45 -7.04 -2.18
C THR A 433 -19.57 -7.05 -3.70
N SER A 434 -19.73 -8.22 -4.33
CA SER A 434 -19.84 -8.33 -5.80
C SER A 434 -21.20 -7.88 -6.34
N ALA A 435 -22.30 -8.24 -5.68
CA ALA A 435 -23.65 -7.95 -6.15
C ALA A 435 -24.06 -6.49 -5.93
N SER A 436 -23.37 -5.76 -5.07
CA SER A 436 -23.66 -4.34 -4.80
C SER A 436 -23.05 -3.40 -5.83
N VAL A 437 -21.98 -3.80 -6.52
CA VAL A 437 -21.29 -2.94 -7.49
C VAL A 437 -22.19 -2.69 -8.71
N PRO A 438 -22.31 -1.44 -9.19
CA PRO A 438 -23.07 -1.14 -10.39
C PRO A 438 -22.43 -1.78 -11.62
N THR A 439 -23.25 -2.16 -12.59
CA THR A 439 -22.78 -2.79 -13.84
C THR A 439 -21.95 -1.81 -14.66
N VAL A 440 -22.32 -0.53 -14.63
CA VAL A 440 -21.63 0.59 -15.26
C VAL A 440 -21.48 1.69 -14.21
N ILE A 441 -20.26 2.18 -14.01
CA ILE A 441 -19.96 3.25 -13.04
C ILE A 441 -20.13 4.60 -13.74
N ASP A 442 -21.03 5.44 -13.22
CA ASP A 442 -21.17 6.82 -13.68
C ASP A 442 -20.07 7.69 -13.06
N ILE A 443 -19.19 8.24 -13.90
CA ILE A 443 -18.06 9.07 -13.46
C ILE A 443 -18.35 10.57 -13.59
N GLY A 444 -19.59 10.95 -13.92
CA GLY A 444 -19.95 12.34 -14.18
C GLY A 444 -19.93 13.27 -12.95
N LYS A 445 -19.78 12.72 -11.74
CA LYS A 445 -19.57 13.47 -10.48
C LYS A 445 -18.16 13.28 -9.90
N GLY A 446 -17.26 12.69 -10.66
CA GLY A 446 -15.98 12.17 -10.17
C GLY A 446 -16.02 10.65 -10.05
N PHE A 447 -14.86 10.07 -9.73
CA PHE A 447 -14.67 8.62 -9.61
C PHE A 447 -13.48 8.36 -8.67
N THR A 448 -13.39 7.17 -8.09
CA THR A 448 -12.23 6.77 -7.27
C THR A 448 -11.07 6.35 -8.18
N PRO A 449 -9.91 7.04 -8.17
CA PRO A 449 -8.84 6.79 -9.13
C PRO A 449 -8.28 5.37 -9.12
N ASP A 450 -8.27 4.72 -7.96
CA ASP A 450 -7.82 3.34 -7.82
C ASP A 450 -8.66 2.35 -8.63
N LEU A 451 -9.91 2.68 -8.98
CA LEU A 451 -10.73 1.85 -9.86
C LEU A 451 -10.11 1.73 -11.26
N VAL A 452 -9.61 2.84 -11.81
CA VAL A 452 -8.98 2.84 -13.14
C VAL A 452 -7.60 2.19 -13.09
N ARG A 453 -6.85 2.39 -12.01
CA ARG A 453 -5.51 1.81 -11.82
C ARG A 453 -5.54 0.30 -11.57
N SER A 454 -6.55 -0.17 -10.84
CA SER A 454 -6.74 -1.60 -10.49
C SER A 454 -7.15 -2.45 -11.69
N ALA A 455 -7.96 -1.89 -12.59
CA ALA A 455 -8.46 -2.62 -13.74
C ALA A 455 -7.38 -2.81 -14.81
N LEU A 456 -7.26 -4.04 -15.35
CA LEU A 456 -6.42 -4.28 -16.53
C LEU A 456 -6.95 -3.54 -17.76
N LYS A 457 -8.26 -3.28 -17.80
CA LYS A 457 -8.98 -2.62 -18.89
C LYS A 457 -10.13 -1.80 -18.32
N THR A 458 -10.20 -0.55 -18.73
CA THR A 458 -11.35 0.34 -18.47
C THR A 458 -11.98 0.68 -19.82
N THR A 459 -13.28 0.44 -19.95
CA THR A 459 -14.07 0.87 -21.12
C THR A 459 -14.99 1.99 -20.68
N LEU A 460 -14.94 3.13 -21.33
CA LEU A 460 -15.70 4.33 -21.03
C LEU A 460 -16.58 4.71 -22.23
N LEU A 461 -17.86 4.95 -21.98
CA LEU A 461 -18.78 5.59 -22.92
C LEU A 461 -18.90 7.08 -22.58
N ILE A 462 -18.56 7.97 -23.51
CA ILE A 462 -18.77 9.43 -23.36
C ILE A 462 -19.92 9.84 -24.27
N HIS A 463 -20.93 10.51 -23.72
CA HIS A 463 -22.10 10.94 -24.47
C HIS A 463 -22.81 12.14 -23.82
N TRP A 464 -23.29 13.07 -24.66
CA TRP A 464 -24.17 14.17 -24.27
C TRP A 464 -25.59 13.71 -23.90
N ASN A 465 -26.21 12.82 -24.68
CA ASN A 465 -27.60 12.43 -24.49
C ASN A 465 -27.76 10.90 -24.45
N TRP A 466 -28.48 10.38 -23.47
CA TRP A 466 -28.42 8.98 -23.02
C TRP A 466 -29.16 7.97 -23.94
N GLU A 467 -29.09 8.10 -25.28
CA GLU A 467 -29.98 7.36 -26.20
C GLU A 467 -29.62 5.88 -26.40
N ARG A 468 -28.33 5.50 -26.34
CA ARG A 468 -27.85 4.12 -26.58
C ARG A 468 -27.33 3.38 -25.36
N ILE A 469 -27.60 3.88 -24.14
CA ILE A 469 -27.02 3.27 -22.94
C ILE A 469 -27.47 1.82 -22.76
N GLY A 470 -28.69 1.47 -23.18
CA GLY A 470 -29.27 0.15 -22.91
C GLY A 470 -28.42 -0.97 -23.51
N GLU A 471 -27.95 -0.76 -24.75
CA GLU A 471 -27.04 -1.68 -25.43
C GLU A 471 -25.68 -1.76 -24.71
N TYR A 472 -25.18 -0.64 -24.21
CA TYR A 472 -23.90 -0.57 -23.49
C TYR A 472 -23.97 -1.27 -22.13
N VAL A 473 -25.05 -1.06 -21.38
CA VAL A 473 -25.33 -1.74 -20.10
C VAL A 473 -25.50 -3.25 -20.34
N ASP A 474 -26.20 -3.65 -21.40
CA ASP A 474 -26.35 -5.06 -21.76
C ASP A 474 -25.03 -5.72 -22.16
N TYR A 475 -24.15 -4.96 -22.82
CA TYR A 475 -22.80 -5.41 -23.12
C TYR A 475 -21.95 -5.52 -21.84
N ALA A 476 -21.96 -4.49 -21.00
CA ALA A 476 -21.24 -4.45 -19.74
C ALA A 476 -21.68 -5.59 -18.79
N ALA A 477 -22.98 -5.84 -18.65
CA ALA A 477 -23.51 -6.92 -17.83
C ALA A 477 -22.97 -8.31 -18.20
N LYS A 478 -22.63 -8.53 -19.47
CA LYS A 478 -22.10 -9.81 -19.97
C LYS A 478 -20.57 -9.91 -19.90
N HIS A 479 -19.87 -8.79 -19.76
CA HIS A 479 -18.40 -8.73 -19.88
C HIS A 479 -17.72 -8.08 -18.67
N SER A 480 -18.48 -7.62 -17.68
CA SER A 480 -17.98 -7.06 -16.42
C SER A 480 -17.33 -8.16 -15.59
N ASN A 481 -16.11 -7.91 -15.15
CA ASN A 481 -15.35 -8.76 -14.24
C ASN A 481 -14.24 -7.93 -13.59
N ALA A 482 -13.50 -8.51 -12.64
CA ALA A 482 -12.44 -7.82 -11.90
C ALA A 482 -11.33 -7.21 -12.80
N ASN A 483 -11.15 -7.68 -14.03
CA ASN A 483 -10.13 -7.17 -14.96
C ASN A 483 -10.69 -6.17 -15.99
N ASN A 484 -12.00 -5.95 -16.02
CA ASN A 484 -12.64 -5.10 -17.00
C ASN A 484 -13.80 -4.32 -16.38
N ILE A 485 -13.58 -3.03 -16.19
CA ILE A 485 -14.59 -2.12 -15.64
C ILE A 485 -15.22 -1.30 -16.76
N PHE A 486 -16.52 -1.02 -16.61
CA PHE A 486 -17.30 -0.23 -17.55
C PHE A 486 -17.73 1.07 -16.86
N MET A 487 -17.49 2.18 -17.55
CA MET A 487 -17.77 3.52 -17.05
C MET A 487 -18.63 4.28 -18.05
N VAL A 488 -19.40 5.25 -17.57
CA VAL A 488 -20.13 6.19 -18.42
C VAL A 488 -19.88 7.61 -17.94
N LEU A 489 -19.67 8.51 -18.89
CA LEU A 489 -19.65 9.95 -18.69
C LEU A 489 -20.83 10.55 -19.46
N ASN A 490 -21.93 10.82 -18.76
CA ASN A 490 -23.05 11.55 -19.33
C ASN A 490 -22.90 13.05 -19.09
N ARG A 491 -22.57 13.78 -20.14
CA ARG A 491 -22.31 15.22 -20.04
C ARG A 491 -23.57 16.07 -20.00
N GLY A 492 -24.69 15.60 -20.58
CA GLY A 492 -25.94 16.37 -20.60
C GLY A 492 -26.76 16.25 -19.31
N ALA A 493 -26.64 15.15 -18.56
CA ALA A 493 -27.27 15.05 -17.23
C ALA A 493 -26.42 15.69 -16.12
N THR A 494 -25.13 15.91 -16.36
CA THR A 494 -24.22 16.48 -15.37
C THR A 494 -23.98 17.96 -15.64
N ASN A 495 -24.90 18.81 -15.19
CA ASN A 495 -24.62 20.25 -15.01
C ASN A 495 -23.59 20.53 -13.90
N ILE A 496 -22.94 19.50 -13.38
CA ILE A 496 -22.21 19.52 -12.10
C ILE A 496 -20.73 19.79 -12.32
N LEU A 497 -20.12 19.22 -13.37
CA LEU A 497 -18.67 19.31 -13.61
C LEU A 497 -18.37 19.78 -15.05
N PRO A 498 -17.41 20.70 -15.24
CA PRO A 498 -16.91 21.05 -16.56
C PRO A 498 -16.01 19.94 -17.11
N HIS A 499 -16.45 19.24 -18.15
CA HIS A 499 -15.70 18.09 -18.70
C HIS A 499 -14.73 18.45 -19.83
N LEU A 500 -14.59 19.73 -20.16
CA LEU A 500 -13.86 20.18 -21.36
C LEU A 500 -12.36 19.86 -21.30
N SER A 501 -11.71 20.11 -20.15
CA SER A 501 -10.29 19.80 -19.96
C SER A 501 -10.01 18.30 -20.14
N PHE A 502 -10.92 17.44 -19.66
CA PHE A 502 -10.83 15.99 -19.84
C PHE A 502 -10.92 15.59 -21.32
N LEU A 503 -11.89 16.14 -22.06
CA LEU A 503 -12.06 15.87 -23.49
C LEU A 503 -10.86 16.36 -24.30
N GLU A 504 -10.35 17.56 -24.01
CA GLU A 504 -9.19 18.13 -24.68
C GLU A 504 -7.95 17.23 -24.53
N LYS A 505 -7.72 16.66 -23.34
CA LYS A 505 -6.61 15.73 -23.08
C LYS A 505 -6.78 14.36 -23.74
N LEU A 506 -8.00 14.04 -24.17
CA LEU A 506 -8.29 12.89 -25.03
C LEU A 506 -8.27 13.23 -26.52
N ASN A 507 -7.90 14.46 -26.90
CA ASN A 507 -8.00 14.99 -28.27
C ASN A 507 -9.43 14.88 -28.82
N LEU A 508 -10.43 15.12 -27.97
CA LEU A 508 -11.85 15.07 -28.30
C LEU A 508 -12.49 16.44 -28.19
N THR A 509 -13.47 16.67 -29.04
CA THR A 509 -14.37 17.83 -29.02
C THR A 509 -15.80 17.39 -28.70
N PRO A 510 -16.63 18.26 -28.09
CA PRO A 510 -18.03 17.96 -27.82
C PRO A 510 -18.86 17.47 -29.02
N SER A 511 -18.48 17.87 -30.24
CA SER A 511 -19.15 17.49 -31.49
C SER A 511 -18.89 16.05 -31.93
N GLU A 512 -17.89 15.38 -31.36
CA GLU A 512 -17.51 14.02 -31.75
C GLU A 512 -18.24 12.93 -30.96
N GLU A 513 -19.03 13.33 -29.95
CA GLU A 513 -19.85 12.41 -29.16
C GLU A 513 -21.02 11.84 -29.98
N PRO A 514 -21.46 10.58 -29.72
CA PRO A 514 -20.95 9.65 -28.70
C PRO A 514 -19.66 8.92 -29.10
N VAL A 515 -18.77 8.69 -28.12
CA VAL A 515 -17.51 7.96 -28.32
C VAL A 515 -17.31 6.83 -27.30
N LEU A 516 -16.66 5.76 -27.74
CA LEU A 516 -16.10 4.73 -26.86
C LEU A 516 -14.61 5.00 -26.66
N VAL A 517 -14.19 4.94 -25.40
CA VAL A 517 -12.79 5.07 -24.98
C VAL A 517 -12.39 3.80 -24.25
N MET A 518 -11.22 3.25 -24.58
CA MET A 518 -10.63 2.13 -23.86
C MET A 518 -9.27 2.54 -23.32
N PHE A 519 -9.14 2.50 -21.99
CA PHE A 519 -7.86 2.66 -21.32
C PHE A 519 -7.30 1.28 -20.94
N LYS A 520 -6.10 0.97 -21.45
CA LYS A 520 -5.42 -0.31 -21.23
C LYS A 520 -3.91 -0.11 -21.33
N LYS A 521 -3.16 -0.56 -20.33
CA LYS A 521 -1.68 -0.47 -20.29
C LYS A 521 -1.16 0.94 -20.61
N ASN A 522 -1.68 1.96 -19.94
CA ASN A 522 -1.30 3.37 -20.13
C ASN A 522 -1.56 3.93 -21.54
N SER A 523 -2.44 3.30 -22.31
CA SER A 523 -2.83 3.76 -23.64
C SER A 523 -4.33 3.96 -23.72
N PHE A 524 -4.75 5.00 -24.44
CA PHE A 524 -6.15 5.23 -24.80
C PHE A 524 -6.36 4.85 -26.26
N ARG A 525 -7.38 4.03 -26.47
CA ARG A 525 -7.99 3.79 -27.78
C ARG A 525 -9.34 4.48 -27.81
N ILE A 526 -9.67 5.13 -28.90
CA ILE A 526 -10.90 5.94 -29.02
C ILE A 526 -11.59 5.62 -30.34
N LEU A 527 -12.90 5.43 -30.32
CA LEU A 527 -13.69 5.16 -31.53
C LEU A 527 -15.06 5.84 -31.44
N PRO A 528 -15.48 6.63 -32.45
CA PRO A 528 -16.82 7.19 -32.48
C PRO A 528 -17.86 6.09 -32.66
N ILE A 529 -18.99 6.21 -31.97
CA ILE A 529 -20.03 5.19 -32.04
C ILE A 529 -20.81 5.31 -33.35
N ASP A 530 -20.84 4.20 -34.10
CA ASP A 530 -21.58 4.08 -35.36
C ASP A 530 -22.83 3.17 -35.21
N GLN A 531 -23.58 2.96 -36.29
CA GLN A 531 -24.82 2.16 -36.28
C GLN A 531 -24.62 0.65 -36.06
N ARG A 532 -23.38 0.13 -36.05
CA ARG A 532 -23.11 -1.30 -35.84
C ARG A 532 -23.36 -1.69 -34.38
N SER A 533 -23.37 -2.99 -34.09
CA SER A 533 -23.48 -3.47 -32.70
C SER A 533 -22.28 -3.04 -31.86
N LEU A 534 -22.51 -2.67 -30.59
CA LEU A 534 -21.44 -2.32 -29.64
C LEU A 534 -20.41 -3.43 -29.45
N LYS A 535 -20.82 -4.69 -29.61
CA LYS A 535 -19.88 -5.84 -29.57
C LYS A 535 -18.84 -5.75 -30.68
N ALA A 536 -19.24 -5.42 -31.90
CA ALA A 536 -18.32 -5.24 -33.03
C ALA A 536 -17.43 -4.02 -32.81
N GLN A 537 -18.02 -2.89 -32.40
CA GLN A 537 -17.27 -1.66 -32.15
C GLN A 537 -16.25 -1.80 -31.00
N THR A 538 -16.58 -2.53 -29.94
CA THR A 538 -15.63 -2.79 -28.84
C THR A 538 -14.50 -3.70 -29.28
N LYS A 539 -14.76 -4.65 -30.19
CA LYS A 539 -13.71 -5.49 -30.79
C LYS A 539 -12.78 -4.65 -31.67
N ASP A 540 -13.34 -3.82 -32.53
CA ASP A 540 -12.57 -2.90 -33.37
C ASP A 540 -11.71 -1.96 -32.50
N LEU A 541 -12.29 -1.45 -31.39
CA LEU A 541 -11.60 -0.61 -30.41
C LEU A 541 -10.41 -1.33 -29.76
N GLU A 542 -10.47 -2.64 -29.54
CA GLU A 542 -9.33 -3.43 -29.02
C GLU A 542 -8.24 -3.64 -30.08
N GLU A 543 -8.62 -3.67 -31.35
CA GLU A 543 -7.74 -3.91 -32.49
C GLU A 543 -7.06 -2.63 -33.02
N VAL A 544 -7.42 -1.44 -32.52
CA VAL A 544 -6.76 -0.19 -32.89
C VAL A 544 -5.28 -0.21 -32.46
N ASP A 545 -4.40 -0.20 -33.47
CA ASP A 545 -2.95 -0.12 -33.34
C ASP A 545 -2.36 0.76 -34.45
N PRO A 546 -1.51 1.77 -34.14
CA PRO A 546 -1.13 2.20 -32.80
C PRO A 546 -2.32 2.81 -32.02
N PRO A 547 -2.30 2.78 -30.68
CA PRO A 547 -3.30 3.50 -29.90
C PRO A 547 -3.21 5.00 -30.18
N GLN A 548 -4.36 5.70 -30.14
CA GLN A 548 -4.40 7.14 -30.41
C GLN A 548 -3.60 7.95 -29.39
N ILE A 549 -3.58 7.52 -28.12
CA ILE A 549 -2.78 8.16 -27.07
C ILE A 549 -2.00 7.09 -26.32
N MET A 550 -0.70 7.30 -26.16
CA MET A 550 0.19 6.47 -25.34
C MET A 550 0.82 7.37 -24.29
N LEU A 551 0.48 7.18 -23.02
CA LEU A 551 1.01 7.99 -21.93
C LEU A 551 2.49 7.67 -21.68
N LYS A 552 3.30 8.71 -21.66
CA LYS A 552 4.71 8.63 -21.23
C LYS A 552 4.83 8.76 -19.70
N PRO A 553 5.98 8.37 -19.10
CA PRO A 553 6.17 8.45 -17.64
C PRO A 553 6.00 9.82 -17.01
N ASN A 554 6.14 10.88 -17.80
CA ASN A 554 6.04 12.27 -17.35
C ASN A 554 4.70 12.93 -17.76
N GLU A 555 3.79 12.18 -18.38
CA GLU A 555 2.50 12.70 -18.82
C GLU A 555 1.42 12.43 -17.78
N VAL A 556 0.57 13.44 -17.55
CA VAL A 556 -0.56 13.36 -16.63
C VAL A 556 -1.67 12.55 -17.29
N ASN A 557 -2.19 11.56 -16.58
CA ASN A 557 -3.33 10.77 -17.03
C ASN A 557 -4.57 11.68 -17.23
N PRO A 558 -5.21 11.68 -18.42
CA PRO A 558 -6.42 12.46 -18.69
C PRO A 558 -7.49 12.37 -17.60
N PHE A 559 -7.66 11.21 -16.97
CA PHE A 559 -8.63 11.02 -15.88
C PHE A 559 -8.40 11.94 -14.67
N LYS A 560 -7.16 12.40 -14.39
CA LYS A 560 -6.89 13.35 -13.31
C LYS A 560 -7.53 14.72 -13.54
N TYR A 561 -7.74 15.13 -14.79
CA TYR A 561 -8.41 16.39 -15.09
C TYR A 561 -9.88 16.32 -14.71
N LEU A 562 -10.57 15.22 -15.02
CA LEU A 562 -11.94 14.99 -14.54
C LEU A 562 -12.01 14.97 -13.01
N HIS A 563 -11.02 14.33 -12.37
CA HIS A 563 -10.92 14.27 -10.92
C HIS A 563 -10.72 15.64 -10.26
N THR A 564 -9.89 16.48 -10.88
CA THR A 564 -9.63 17.85 -10.43
C THR A 564 -10.90 18.68 -10.46
N GLU A 565 -11.73 18.51 -11.49
CA GLU A 565 -13.01 19.22 -11.56
C GLU A 565 -13.99 18.76 -10.48
N ALA A 566 -14.01 17.46 -10.15
CA ALA A 566 -14.78 16.96 -9.01
C ALA A 566 -14.34 17.61 -7.68
N ILE A 567 -13.03 17.75 -7.46
CA ILE A 567 -12.47 18.47 -6.30
C ILE A 567 -12.86 19.96 -6.34
N ASN A 568 -12.80 20.61 -7.51
CA ASN A 568 -13.20 22.01 -7.68
C ASN A 568 -14.68 22.24 -7.33
N ALA A 569 -15.56 21.29 -7.64
CA ALA A 569 -16.97 21.39 -7.26
C ALA A 569 -17.19 21.36 -5.74
N ILE A 570 -16.27 20.77 -4.98
CA ILE A 570 -16.36 20.62 -3.52
C ILE A 570 -15.71 21.81 -2.80
N PHE A 571 -14.54 22.25 -3.25
CA PHE A 571 -13.72 23.25 -2.56
C PHE A 571 -13.65 24.61 -3.27
N GLY A 572 -14.35 24.77 -4.39
CA GLY A 572 -14.25 25.94 -5.27
C GLY A 572 -13.19 25.75 -6.35
N HIS A 573 -13.24 26.55 -7.41
CA HIS A 573 -12.32 26.38 -8.53
C HIS A 573 -10.90 26.89 -8.20
N GLN A 574 -9.88 26.05 -8.41
CA GLN A 574 -8.47 26.42 -8.38
C GLN A 574 -7.69 25.62 -9.42
N ASP A 575 -6.79 26.28 -10.13
CA ASP A 575 -5.84 25.63 -11.02
C ASP A 575 -4.69 25.05 -10.20
N VAL A 576 -4.59 23.72 -10.17
CA VAL A 576 -3.55 23.01 -9.41
C VAL A 576 -2.60 22.27 -10.36
N MET A 577 -1.34 22.14 -9.94
CA MET A 577 -0.38 21.32 -10.67
C MET A 577 -0.73 19.84 -10.51
N LEU A 578 -0.91 19.14 -11.63
CA LEU A 578 -1.16 17.69 -11.64
C LEU A 578 0.14 16.93 -11.89
N LEU A 579 0.44 15.99 -11.01
CA LEU A 579 1.59 15.11 -11.16
C LEU A 579 1.27 13.89 -12.04
N PRO A 580 2.22 13.40 -12.85
CA PRO A 580 2.07 12.16 -13.61
C PRO A 580 1.86 10.96 -12.68
N ASP A 581 1.10 9.96 -13.15
CA ASP A 581 1.01 8.69 -12.43
C ASP A 581 2.31 7.88 -12.61
N PRO A 582 2.75 7.13 -11.59
CA PRO A 582 3.81 6.15 -11.79
C PRO A 582 3.35 5.20 -12.89
N VAL A 583 4.14 5.07 -13.96
CA VAL A 583 3.85 4.15 -15.07
C VAL A 583 3.59 2.80 -14.47
N VAL A 584 2.39 2.25 -14.71
CA VAL A 584 2.01 0.90 -14.27
C VAL A 584 3.02 -0.09 -14.85
N ALA A 585 4.11 -0.33 -14.11
CA ALA A 585 5.12 -1.29 -14.46
C ALA A 585 4.45 -2.66 -14.34
N SER A 586 4.46 -3.40 -15.43
CA SER A 586 3.91 -4.75 -15.53
C SER A 586 4.25 -5.55 -14.28
N ARG A 587 3.21 -6.01 -13.57
CA ARG A 587 3.21 -6.94 -12.42
C ARG A 587 3.39 -6.37 -11.01
N SER A 588 3.35 -5.06 -10.81
CA SER A 588 3.03 -4.53 -9.47
C SER A 588 1.51 -4.60 -9.26
N HIS A 589 1.02 -5.80 -8.95
CA HIS A 589 -0.31 -5.91 -8.35
C HIS A 589 -0.24 -5.22 -6.98
N SER A 590 -0.65 -3.94 -6.90
CA SER A 590 -1.03 -3.32 -5.61
C SER A 590 -2.29 -3.98 -5.04
N HIS A 591 -2.95 -4.88 -5.78
CA HIS A 591 -3.77 -5.94 -5.21
C HIS A 591 -2.96 -7.10 -4.62
N GLY A 592 -1.91 -6.78 -3.86
CA GLY A 592 -1.81 -7.45 -2.58
C GLY A 592 -2.90 -6.84 -1.74
N LEU A 593 -4.11 -7.44 -1.75
CA LEU A 593 -5.16 -7.28 -0.74
C LEU A 593 -4.70 -6.30 0.35
N GLU A 594 -5.16 -5.05 0.32
CA GLU A 594 -5.69 -4.56 1.58
C GLU A 594 -6.75 -5.60 1.93
N ALA A 595 -6.30 -6.64 2.66
CA ALA A 595 -7.20 -7.36 3.52
C ALA A 595 -7.96 -6.24 4.19
N PHE A 596 -9.29 -6.23 4.04
CA PHE A 596 -10.17 -5.36 4.82
C PHE A 596 -9.41 -4.92 6.05
N ASP A 597 -9.06 -3.64 6.13
CA ASP A 597 -8.04 -3.14 7.05
C ASP A 597 -8.60 -3.18 8.48
N PHE A 598 -8.84 -4.39 8.96
CA PHE A 598 -9.14 -4.79 10.32
C PHE A 598 -7.86 -4.68 11.16
N GLY A 599 -6.70 -4.42 10.54
CA GLY A 599 -5.36 -4.54 11.11
C GLY A 599 -4.93 -3.35 11.96
N GLU A 600 -5.22 -2.11 11.58
CA GLU A 600 -4.73 -0.95 12.35
C GLU A 600 -5.52 -0.69 13.65
N ALA A 601 -6.78 -1.14 13.74
CA ALA A 601 -7.51 -1.14 15.01
C ALA A 601 -7.10 -2.32 15.93
N ALA A 602 -6.46 -3.35 15.38
CA ALA A 602 -6.20 -4.62 16.07
C ALA A 602 -4.91 -4.65 16.91
N ALA A 603 -4.02 -3.68 16.77
CA ALA A 603 -2.75 -3.66 17.51
C ALA A 603 -2.87 -3.14 18.96
N ALA A 604 -3.99 -2.53 19.34
CA ALA A 604 -4.08 -1.76 20.60
C ALA A 604 -5.06 -2.31 21.68
N GLY A 605 -5.76 -3.42 21.46
CA GLY A 605 -6.73 -3.92 22.47
C GLY A 605 -6.98 -5.42 22.41
N GLY A 606 -6.48 -6.17 23.39
CA GLY A 606 -6.69 -7.62 23.51
C GLY A 606 -8.12 -7.96 23.92
N CYS A 607 -8.90 -8.55 23.00
CA CYS A 607 -10.22 -9.10 23.27
C CYS A 607 -10.33 -10.56 22.72
N PRO A 608 -10.97 -11.51 23.42
CA PRO A 608 -10.97 -12.94 23.06
C PRO A 608 -11.60 -13.30 21.70
N MET A 609 -12.44 -12.42 21.13
CA MET A 609 -12.98 -12.56 19.76
C MET A 609 -11.88 -12.52 18.68
N MET A 610 -10.70 -11.98 19.00
CA MET A 610 -9.56 -11.84 18.09
C MET A 610 -8.78 -13.14 17.87
N ALA A 611 -8.81 -14.07 18.82
CA ALA A 611 -8.19 -15.39 18.63
C ALA A 611 -8.91 -16.17 17.51
N HIS A 612 -10.21 -15.96 17.36
CA HIS A 612 -11.03 -16.58 16.32
C HIS A 612 -10.85 -15.94 14.93
N MET A 613 -10.50 -14.64 14.88
CA MET A 613 -10.13 -13.93 13.63
C MET A 613 -8.75 -14.34 13.11
N ASN A 614 -7.78 -14.58 14.00
CA ASN A 614 -6.49 -15.14 13.60
C ASN A 614 -6.61 -16.59 13.11
N GLN A 615 -7.49 -17.40 13.70
CA GLN A 615 -7.80 -18.73 13.16
C GLN A 615 -8.41 -18.68 11.76
N MET A 616 -9.32 -17.75 11.46
CA MET A 616 -9.84 -17.58 10.10
C MET A 616 -8.79 -17.03 9.12
N ARG A 617 -7.80 -16.26 9.58
CA ARG A 617 -6.66 -15.83 8.76
C ARG A 617 -5.71 -16.99 8.42
N ASP A 618 -5.55 -17.95 9.32
CA ASP A 618 -4.71 -19.12 9.13
C ASP A 618 -5.39 -20.23 8.29
N GLU A 619 -6.73 -20.16 8.12
CA GLU A 619 -7.53 -21.08 7.27
C GLU A 619 -7.96 -20.48 5.90
N LEU A 620 -7.47 -19.28 5.56
CA LEU A 620 -7.65 -18.59 4.26
C LEU A 620 -6.36 -18.57 3.43
#